data_AF-A0A1P8JTW2-F1
#
_entry.id   AF-A0A1P8JTW2-F1
#
_cell.length_a   1.000
_cell.length_b   1.000
_cell.length_c   1.000
_cell.angle_alpha   90.00
_cell.angle_beta   90.00
_cell.angle_gamma   90.00
#
_symmetry.space_group_name_H-M   'P 1'
#
loop_
_entity.id
_entity.type
_entity.pdbx_description
1 polymer ?
#
loop_
_entity_poly.entity_id
_entity_poly.type
_entity_poly.pdbx_seq_one_letter_code
_entity_poly.pdbx_strand_id
1 'polypeptide(L)'
;MMLALLAGLTLAVVLLPMLPALSEWRRPRDIVPLPIDETDALDPTFMATRFSAMLKDAIRSCANRVGQSELMCLTQAAAVAWPLSPAERDTGASRRVWHVDGDASLPRRVSFLVEVAATGSLTTATGGVYRALWSDADLHLLGGASVLRWAHGRHVTVHAGSTLPGRITAAQALSLDEGVGFTLLHAPTIQFLPRTIGAEAVAGEILPMRDWPAGLAWDAQQRRGFSKASVVLPARRAWQGDLVAAGDMELGADCRVTGSLKAHGRLRLARGCRVSGSIFADGEIQLGHGCVVQGAAVSETAVDVGANCRIGDPQRWATVAAPVIRVSSGAVVHGTVWAGEKGSTRSAGDGQTADAHPAESTVSDLSRPAPVAARERALA
;
A
#
# COMPACT_ATOMS: atom_id res chain seq x y z
N MET A 1 -19.17 28.14 57.28
CA MET A 1 -20.24 27.24 56.79
C MET A 1 -20.42 27.29 55.28
N MET A 2 -20.62 28.47 54.69
CA MET A 2 -20.81 28.63 53.24
C MET A 2 -19.63 28.14 52.38
N LEU A 3 -18.39 28.41 52.79
CA LEU A 3 -17.18 27.98 52.07
C LEU A 3 -16.99 26.46 52.04
N ALA A 4 -17.34 25.78 53.15
CA ALA A 4 -17.29 24.33 53.25
C ALA A 4 -18.37 23.67 52.37
N LEU A 5 -19.56 24.27 52.31
CA LEU A 5 -20.63 23.83 51.43
C LEU A 5 -20.22 23.96 49.95
N LEU A 6 -19.62 25.08 49.58
CA LEU A 6 -19.15 25.33 48.22
C LEU A 6 -18.05 24.34 47.82
N ALA A 7 -17.06 24.13 48.70
CA ALA A 7 -15.98 23.17 48.46
C ALA A 7 -16.51 21.72 48.32
N GLY A 8 -17.49 21.34 49.15
CA GLY A 8 -18.14 20.03 49.05
C GLY A 8 -18.90 19.85 47.74
N LEU A 9 -19.59 20.88 47.27
CA LEU A 9 -20.33 20.87 46.00
C LEU A 9 -19.38 20.79 44.80
N THR A 10 -18.28 21.53 44.82
CA THR A 10 -17.24 21.46 43.79
C THR A 10 -16.61 20.08 43.73
N LEU A 11 -16.30 19.48 44.89
CA LEU A 11 -15.73 18.14 44.95
C LEU A 11 -16.73 17.09 44.44
N ALA A 12 -18.01 17.23 44.77
CA ALA A 12 -19.07 16.36 44.27
C ALA A 12 -19.17 16.45 42.73
N VAL A 13 -19.14 17.66 42.15
CA VAL A 13 -19.18 17.84 40.69
C VAL A 13 -18.00 17.17 39.98
N VAL A 14 -16.81 17.16 40.61
CA VAL A 14 -15.62 16.51 40.05
C VAL A 14 -15.68 14.99 40.21
N LEU A 15 -16.14 14.48 41.35
CA LEU A 15 -16.10 13.05 41.67
C LEU A 15 -17.30 12.27 41.10
N LEU A 16 -18.47 12.90 40.94
CA LEU A 16 -19.67 12.24 40.43
C LEU A 16 -19.47 11.60 39.03
N PRO A 17 -18.87 12.29 38.03
CA PRO A 17 -18.63 11.68 36.71
C PRO A 17 -17.53 10.61 36.72
N MET A 18 -16.73 10.51 37.79
CA MET A 18 -15.73 9.46 37.98
C MET A 18 -16.30 8.18 38.61
N LEU A 19 -17.53 8.23 39.17
CA LEU A 19 -18.17 7.06 39.79
C LEU A 19 -18.34 5.86 38.85
N PRO A 20 -18.70 6.01 37.55
CA PRO A 20 -18.76 4.88 36.63
C PRO A 20 -17.39 4.21 36.45
N ALA A 21 -16.32 5.00 36.33
CA ALA A 21 -14.95 4.49 36.18
C ALA A 21 -14.46 3.77 37.46
N LEU A 22 -14.75 4.32 38.64
CA LEU A 22 -14.46 3.69 39.93
C LEU A 22 -15.28 2.40 40.15
N SER A 23 -16.53 2.38 39.68
CA SER A 23 -17.39 1.18 39.69
C SER A 23 -16.82 0.10 38.78
N GLU A 24 -16.40 0.46 37.57
CA GLU A 24 -15.82 -0.45 36.59
C GLU A 24 -14.47 -1.00 37.08
N TRP A 25 -13.63 -0.17 37.68
CA TRP A 25 -12.36 -0.60 38.29
C TRP A 25 -12.56 -1.59 39.45
N ARG A 26 -13.60 -1.41 40.27
CA ARG A 26 -13.90 -2.31 41.40
C ARG A 26 -14.67 -3.57 40.99
N ARG A 27 -15.44 -3.52 39.92
CA ARG A 27 -16.20 -4.64 39.37
C ARG A 27 -16.11 -4.57 37.85
N PRO A 28 -15.07 -5.18 37.25
CA PRO A 28 -14.93 -5.25 35.81
C PRO A 28 -16.18 -5.93 35.25
N ARG A 29 -17.03 -5.20 34.56
CA ARG A 29 -18.22 -5.70 33.87
C ARG A 29 -17.95 -5.80 32.37
N ASP A 30 -16.98 -5.03 31.88
CA ASP A 30 -16.55 -4.95 30.48
C ASP A 30 -15.26 -5.77 30.26
N ILE A 31 -15.31 -7.07 30.62
CA ILE A 31 -14.17 -8.01 30.45
C ILE A 31 -14.25 -8.75 29.09
N VAL A 32 -15.34 -8.56 28.36
CA VAL A 32 -15.45 -9.14 27.02
C VAL A 32 -14.95 -8.07 26.06
N PRO A 33 -13.86 -8.32 25.31
CA PRO A 33 -13.46 -7.45 24.21
C PRO A 33 -14.70 -7.13 23.39
N LEU A 34 -14.91 -5.86 23.03
CA LEU A 34 -15.91 -5.51 22.03
C LEU A 34 -15.75 -6.52 20.89
N PRO A 35 -16.81 -7.25 20.49
CA PRO A 35 -16.71 -8.22 19.42
C PRO A 35 -16.48 -7.45 18.12
N ILE A 36 -15.22 -7.10 17.88
CA ILE A 36 -14.73 -6.78 16.55
C ILE A 36 -14.82 -8.11 15.84
N ASP A 37 -15.68 -8.19 14.83
CA ASP A 37 -15.74 -9.33 13.94
C ASP A 37 -14.38 -9.43 13.25
N GLU A 38 -13.45 -10.18 13.85
CA GLU A 38 -12.05 -10.29 13.41
C GLU A 38 -11.97 -10.77 11.95
N THR A 39 -13.04 -11.44 11.47
CA THR A 39 -13.15 -11.87 10.07
C THR A 39 -13.27 -10.72 9.08
N ASP A 40 -13.91 -9.59 9.44
CA ASP A 40 -13.98 -8.38 8.58
C ASP A 40 -12.65 -7.60 8.57
N ALA A 41 -11.82 -7.76 9.59
CA ALA A 41 -10.50 -7.13 9.65
C ALA A 41 -9.42 -7.95 8.94
N LEU A 42 -9.54 -9.29 8.97
CA LEU A 42 -8.47 -10.21 8.55
C LEU A 42 -8.64 -10.79 7.15
N ASP A 43 -9.87 -10.86 6.61
CA ASP A 43 -10.11 -11.35 5.24
C ASP A 43 -10.40 -10.17 4.29
N PRO A 44 -9.45 -9.80 3.40
CA PRO A 44 -9.65 -8.73 2.43
C PRO A 44 -10.87 -8.92 1.54
N THR A 45 -11.27 -10.18 1.28
CA THR A 45 -12.38 -10.53 0.38
C THR A 45 -13.74 -10.65 1.09
N PHE A 46 -13.78 -10.56 2.42
CA PHE A 46 -14.96 -10.78 3.25
C PHE A 46 -16.21 -10.02 2.76
N MET A 47 -16.02 -8.72 2.46
CA MET A 47 -17.09 -7.84 1.97
C MET A 47 -17.74 -8.36 0.69
N ALA A 48 -16.92 -8.79 -0.26
CA ALA A 48 -17.38 -9.28 -1.56
C ALA A 48 -18.09 -10.63 -1.41
N THR A 49 -17.51 -11.54 -0.62
CA THR A 49 -18.08 -12.86 -0.35
C THR A 49 -19.44 -12.74 0.34
N ARG A 50 -19.53 -11.91 1.39
CA ARG A 50 -20.78 -11.68 2.12
C ARG A 50 -21.85 -11.05 1.25
N PHE A 51 -21.50 -10.01 0.48
CA PHE A 51 -22.44 -9.37 -0.43
C PHE A 51 -22.93 -10.33 -1.52
N SER A 52 -22.03 -11.09 -2.15
CA SER A 52 -22.39 -12.09 -3.17
C SER A 52 -23.35 -13.15 -2.61
N ALA A 53 -23.11 -13.64 -1.38
CA ALA A 53 -24.02 -14.56 -0.72
C ALA A 53 -25.41 -13.95 -0.49
N MET A 54 -25.47 -12.75 0.11
CA MET A 54 -26.73 -12.02 0.34
C MET A 54 -27.50 -11.77 -0.96
N LEU A 55 -26.80 -11.39 -2.02
CA LEU A 55 -27.39 -11.13 -3.32
C LEU A 55 -27.95 -12.41 -3.95
N LYS A 56 -27.19 -13.51 -3.91
CA LYS A 56 -27.63 -14.82 -4.40
C LYS A 56 -28.87 -15.33 -3.65
N ASP A 57 -28.96 -15.08 -2.35
CA ASP A 57 -30.12 -15.45 -1.54
C ASP A 57 -31.35 -14.58 -1.88
N ALA A 58 -31.15 -13.27 -2.05
CA ALA A 58 -32.21 -12.34 -2.46
C ALA A 58 -32.77 -12.69 -3.86
N ILE A 59 -31.90 -13.02 -4.82
CA ILE A 59 -32.33 -13.45 -6.16
C ILE A 59 -33.11 -14.76 -6.09
N ARG A 60 -32.60 -15.77 -5.36
CA ARG A 60 -33.27 -17.07 -5.20
C ARG A 60 -34.64 -16.97 -4.53
N SER A 61 -34.80 -16.02 -3.61
CA SER A 61 -36.06 -15.78 -2.89
C SER A 61 -36.97 -14.75 -3.59
N CYS A 62 -36.59 -14.25 -4.76
CA CYS A 62 -37.30 -13.18 -5.48
C CYS A 62 -37.54 -11.92 -4.60
N ALA A 63 -36.60 -11.63 -3.68
CA ALA A 63 -36.68 -10.46 -2.82
C ALA A 63 -36.48 -9.18 -3.64
N ASN A 64 -37.22 -8.14 -3.30
CA ASN A 64 -37.06 -6.80 -3.91
C ASN A 64 -36.08 -5.91 -3.12
N ARG A 65 -35.36 -6.47 -2.15
CA ARG A 65 -34.44 -5.75 -1.26
C ARG A 65 -33.24 -6.60 -0.89
N VAL A 66 -32.10 -5.93 -0.68
CA VAL A 66 -30.91 -6.48 -0.01
C VAL A 66 -30.61 -5.57 1.17
N GLY A 67 -30.77 -6.08 2.39
CA GLY A 67 -30.74 -5.27 3.59
C GLY A 67 -31.85 -4.21 3.58
N GLN A 68 -31.49 -2.93 3.68
CA GLN A 68 -32.43 -1.81 3.68
C GLN A 68 -32.66 -1.19 2.29
N SER A 69 -31.91 -1.63 1.29
CA SER A 69 -31.92 -1.04 -0.05
C SER A 69 -32.79 -1.85 -1.01
N GLU A 70 -33.49 -1.15 -1.90
CA GLU A 70 -34.22 -1.75 -3.01
C GLU A 70 -33.25 -2.43 -3.99
N LEU A 71 -33.61 -3.63 -4.44
CA LEU A 71 -32.86 -4.44 -5.39
C LEU A 71 -33.48 -4.33 -6.79
N MET A 72 -32.68 -3.92 -7.75
CA MET A 72 -33.02 -3.88 -9.17
C MET A 72 -32.26 -4.97 -9.91
N CYS A 73 -32.99 -5.98 -10.38
CA CYS A 73 -32.44 -7.03 -11.24
C CYS A 73 -32.67 -6.70 -12.71
N LEU A 74 -31.60 -6.67 -13.49
CA LEU A 74 -31.61 -6.40 -14.92
C LEU A 74 -31.03 -7.60 -15.67
N THR A 75 -31.51 -7.81 -16.89
CA THR A 75 -30.76 -8.58 -17.89
C THR A 75 -29.75 -7.67 -18.58
N GLN A 76 -28.69 -8.23 -19.17
CA GLN A 76 -27.72 -7.47 -19.97
C GLN A 76 -28.38 -6.58 -21.04
N ALA A 77 -29.42 -7.07 -21.72
CA ALA A 77 -30.15 -6.27 -22.71
C ALA A 77 -30.81 -5.01 -22.09
N ALA A 78 -31.35 -5.12 -20.88
CA ALA A 78 -31.96 -3.99 -20.17
C ALA A 78 -30.91 -3.01 -19.60
N ALA A 79 -29.69 -3.50 -19.33
CA ALA A 79 -28.57 -2.68 -18.86
C ALA A 79 -27.99 -1.74 -19.93
N VAL A 80 -28.47 -1.78 -21.18
CA VAL A 80 -28.08 -0.82 -22.22
C VAL A 80 -28.66 0.58 -21.94
N ALA A 81 -29.91 0.65 -21.48
CA ALA A 81 -30.62 1.91 -21.28
C ALA A 81 -30.68 2.38 -19.82
N TRP A 82 -30.35 1.51 -18.85
CA TRP A 82 -30.46 1.70 -17.39
C TRP A 82 -31.81 2.32 -16.96
N PRO A 83 -32.74 1.55 -16.35
CA PRO A 83 -34.07 2.03 -15.96
C PRO A 83 -34.02 2.90 -14.69
N LEU A 84 -33.36 4.05 -14.81
CA LEU A 84 -33.29 5.07 -13.78
C LEU A 84 -34.67 5.70 -13.58
N SER A 85 -35.00 6.06 -12.35
CA SER A 85 -36.15 6.90 -12.04
C SER A 85 -35.90 8.35 -12.49
N PRO A 86 -36.96 9.17 -12.66
CA PRO A 86 -36.79 10.61 -12.89
C PRO A 86 -35.90 11.28 -11.84
N ALA A 87 -36.10 10.97 -10.55
CA ALA A 87 -35.30 11.54 -9.47
C ALA A 87 -33.81 11.18 -9.55
N GLU A 88 -33.46 9.95 -9.96
CA GLU A 88 -32.05 9.56 -10.16
C GLU A 88 -31.42 10.26 -11.38
N ARG A 89 -32.20 10.51 -12.43
CA ARG A 89 -31.75 11.31 -13.58
C ARG A 89 -31.50 12.76 -13.19
N ASP A 90 -32.41 13.34 -12.40
CA ASP A 90 -32.32 14.73 -11.96
C ASP A 90 -31.15 14.94 -10.98
N THR A 91 -30.94 14.00 -10.06
CA THR A 91 -29.87 14.08 -9.05
C THR A 91 -28.52 13.55 -9.54
N GLY A 92 -28.49 12.78 -10.63
CA GLY A 92 -27.30 12.07 -11.09
C GLY A 92 -26.79 11.03 -10.08
N ALA A 93 -27.66 10.49 -9.22
CA ALA A 93 -27.26 9.55 -8.17
C ALA A 93 -28.32 8.45 -7.95
N SER A 94 -27.86 7.20 -7.97
CA SER A 94 -28.64 6.03 -7.59
C SER A 94 -28.35 5.60 -6.15
N ARG A 95 -29.41 5.26 -5.40
CA ARG A 95 -29.35 4.71 -4.04
C ARG A 95 -29.98 3.31 -3.93
N ARG A 96 -30.07 2.60 -5.05
CA ARG A 96 -30.57 1.23 -5.15
C ARG A 96 -29.42 0.26 -5.34
N VAL A 97 -29.61 -0.98 -4.91
CA VAL A 97 -28.72 -2.09 -5.28
C VAL A 97 -29.05 -2.49 -6.71
N TRP A 98 -28.04 -2.56 -7.56
CA TRP A 98 -28.20 -3.00 -8.94
C TRP A 98 -27.54 -4.35 -9.14
N HIS A 99 -28.25 -5.28 -9.76
CA HIS A 99 -27.73 -6.55 -10.19
C HIS A 99 -28.03 -6.74 -11.68
N VAL A 100 -26.99 -7.00 -12.46
CA VAL A 100 -27.09 -7.32 -13.89
C VAL A 100 -26.72 -8.78 -14.10
N ASP A 101 -27.63 -9.53 -14.72
CA ASP A 101 -27.32 -10.85 -15.24
C ASP A 101 -26.67 -10.72 -16.63
N GLY A 102 -25.36 -10.97 -16.68
CA GLY A 102 -24.48 -10.77 -17.82
C GLY A 102 -23.54 -9.57 -17.64
N ASP A 103 -22.98 -9.10 -18.75
CA ASP A 103 -22.05 -7.96 -18.75
C ASP A 103 -22.79 -6.64 -18.55
N ALA A 104 -22.11 -5.67 -17.92
CA ALA A 104 -22.67 -4.35 -17.65
C ALA A 104 -21.65 -3.23 -17.90
N SER A 105 -22.12 -2.16 -18.53
CA SER A 105 -21.41 -0.89 -18.62
C SER A 105 -22.21 0.18 -17.90
N LEU A 106 -21.62 0.79 -16.88
CA LEU A 106 -22.29 1.80 -16.06
C LEU A 106 -22.45 3.11 -16.84
N PRO A 107 -23.60 3.78 -16.71
CA PRO A 107 -23.89 4.98 -17.48
C PRO A 107 -23.05 6.15 -16.99
N ARG A 108 -22.72 7.07 -17.90
CA ARG A 108 -22.07 8.34 -17.56
C ARG A 108 -23.02 9.20 -16.73
N ARG A 109 -22.44 10.11 -15.92
CA ARG A 109 -23.14 11.12 -15.12
C ARG A 109 -24.07 10.56 -14.02
N VAL A 110 -23.90 9.30 -13.65
CA VAL A 110 -24.63 8.70 -12.53
C VAL A 110 -23.63 8.15 -11.52
N SER A 111 -23.76 8.61 -10.27
CA SER A 111 -23.06 8.06 -9.13
C SER A 111 -23.88 6.93 -8.52
N PHE A 112 -23.26 5.79 -8.22
CA PHE A 112 -23.93 4.67 -7.57
C PHE A 112 -23.51 4.64 -6.10
N LEU A 113 -24.37 5.11 -5.21
CA LEU A 113 -24.08 5.31 -3.79
C LEU A 113 -24.44 4.08 -2.92
N VAL A 114 -24.68 2.95 -3.58
CA VAL A 114 -25.02 1.63 -3.05
C VAL A 114 -24.31 0.60 -3.96
N GLU A 115 -24.40 -0.68 -3.66
CA GLU A 115 -23.74 -1.77 -4.37
C GLU A 115 -24.27 -1.95 -5.81
N VAL A 116 -23.34 -2.15 -6.75
CA VAL A 116 -23.63 -2.58 -8.13
C VAL A 116 -22.91 -3.89 -8.41
N ALA A 117 -23.64 -4.84 -8.97
CA ALA A 117 -23.22 -6.22 -9.18
C ALA A 117 -23.47 -6.65 -10.63
N ALA A 118 -22.54 -7.41 -11.21
CA ALA A 118 -22.74 -8.10 -12.49
C ALA A 118 -22.25 -9.54 -12.39
N THR A 119 -22.99 -10.49 -12.98
CA THR A 119 -22.52 -11.89 -13.13
C THR A 119 -21.49 -12.02 -14.26
N GLY A 120 -21.51 -11.11 -15.24
CA GLY A 120 -20.48 -10.95 -16.25
C GLY A 120 -19.48 -9.85 -15.90
N SER A 121 -18.80 -9.32 -16.92
CA SER A 121 -17.84 -8.23 -16.77
C SER A 121 -18.53 -6.90 -16.47
N LEU A 122 -17.92 -6.09 -15.58
CA LEU A 122 -18.44 -4.79 -15.16
C LEU A 122 -17.47 -3.70 -15.56
N THR A 123 -17.93 -2.74 -16.36
CA THR A 123 -17.14 -1.58 -16.79
C THR A 123 -17.75 -0.30 -16.24
N THR A 124 -16.95 0.50 -15.53
CA THR A 124 -17.42 1.80 -15.02
C THR A 124 -17.46 2.86 -16.11
N ALA A 125 -18.09 4.00 -15.83
CA ALA A 125 -17.89 5.21 -16.61
C ALA A 125 -16.59 5.91 -16.19
N THR A 126 -15.98 6.66 -17.13
CA THR A 126 -14.89 7.60 -16.82
C THR A 126 -15.36 8.64 -15.81
N GLY A 127 -14.58 8.89 -14.76
CA GLY A 127 -14.91 9.87 -13.72
C GLY A 127 -16.10 9.49 -12.82
N GLY A 128 -16.57 8.25 -12.88
CA GLY A 128 -17.73 7.80 -12.11
C GLY A 128 -17.42 7.60 -10.63
N VAL A 129 -18.44 7.76 -9.78
CA VAL A 129 -18.34 7.55 -8.32
C VAL A 129 -19.20 6.36 -7.91
N TYR A 130 -18.59 5.41 -7.22
CA TYR A 130 -19.18 4.13 -6.85
C TYR A 130 -18.93 3.84 -5.39
N ARG A 131 -19.96 3.46 -4.63
CA ARG A 131 -19.76 3.02 -3.25
C ARG A 131 -19.13 1.65 -3.20
N ALA A 132 -19.69 0.72 -3.97
CA ALA A 132 -19.31 -0.68 -3.96
C ALA A 132 -19.57 -1.35 -5.31
N LEU A 133 -18.61 -2.14 -5.79
CA LEU A 133 -18.67 -2.82 -7.08
C LEU A 133 -18.35 -4.31 -6.93
N TRP A 134 -19.14 -5.16 -7.55
CA TRP A 134 -18.89 -6.60 -7.60
C TRP A 134 -19.07 -7.13 -9.03
N SER A 135 -18.13 -7.95 -9.47
CA SER A 135 -18.15 -8.67 -10.74
C SER A 135 -17.73 -10.12 -10.48
N ASP A 136 -18.44 -11.09 -11.05
CA ASP A 136 -17.99 -12.50 -11.03
C ASP A 136 -16.90 -12.79 -12.09
N ALA A 137 -16.73 -11.86 -13.04
CA ALA A 137 -15.73 -11.86 -14.10
C ALA A 137 -14.81 -10.63 -13.96
N ASP A 138 -14.53 -9.91 -15.04
CA ASP A 138 -13.59 -8.80 -15.01
C ASP A 138 -14.27 -7.51 -14.54
N LEU A 139 -13.52 -6.67 -13.83
CA LEU A 139 -13.93 -5.35 -13.38
C LEU A 139 -12.98 -4.30 -13.94
N HIS A 140 -13.50 -3.41 -14.77
CA HIS A 140 -12.75 -2.30 -15.37
C HIS A 140 -13.17 -0.98 -14.74
N LEU A 141 -12.30 -0.40 -13.91
CA LEU A 141 -12.45 0.97 -13.41
C LEU A 141 -11.80 1.91 -14.42
N LEU A 142 -12.62 2.52 -15.29
CA LEU A 142 -12.15 3.50 -16.28
C LEU A 142 -11.57 4.75 -15.62
N GLY A 143 -10.79 5.52 -16.39
CA GLY A 143 -9.98 6.63 -15.86
C GLY A 143 -10.77 7.61 -14.98
N GLY A 144 -10.17 8.03 -13.86
CA GLY A 144 -10.78 8.93 -12.89
C GLY A 144 -11.92 8.32 -12.06
N ALA A 145 -12.11 7.01 -12.06
CA ALA A 145 -13.15 6.39 -11.23
C ALA A 145 -12.83 6.53 -9.73
N SER A 146 -13.87 6.66 -8.91
CA SER A 146 -13.75 6.70 -7.45
C SER A 146 -14.56 5.57 -6.82
N VAL A 147 -13.91 4.71 -6.03
CA VAL A 147 -14.55 3.61 -5.29
C VAL A 147 -14.47 3.88 -3.79
N LEU A 148 -15.59 4.27 -3.21
CA LEU A 148 -15.63 4.83 -1.85
C LEU A 148 -15.39 3.79 -0.75
N ARG A 149 -15.84 2.54 -0.94
CA ARG A 149 -15.79 1.53 0.13
C ARG A 149 -15.10 0.23 -0.27
N TRP A 150 -15.54 -0.41 -1.35
CA TRP A 150 -14.90 -1.64 -1.79
C TRP A 150 -15.19 -1.99 -3.25
N ALA A 151 -14.31 -2.76 -3.87
CA ALA A 151 -14.58 -3.38 -5.17
C ALA A 151 -13.99 -4.78 -5.24
N HIS A 152 -14.64 -5.64 -6.02
CA HIS A 152 -14.19 -7.00 -6.27
C HIS A 152 -14.48 -7.45 -7.69
N GLY A 153 -13.53 -8.20 -8.25
CA GLY A 153 -13.65 -8.90 -9.52
C GLY A 153 -12.70 -10.09 -9.58
N ARG A 154 -12.78 -10.89 -10.65
CA ARG A 154 -11.80 -11.92 -10.95
C ARG A 154 -10.46 -11.30 -11.35
N HIS A 155 -10.51 -10.42 -12.36
CA HIS A 155 -9.45 -9.48 -12.69
C HIS A 155 -9.97 -8.07 -12.47
N VAL A 156 -9.16 -7.23 -11.82
CA VAL A 156 -9.50 -5.82 -11.63
C VAL A 156 -8.46 -4.97 -12.36
N THR A 157 -8.92 -4.16 -13.31
CA THR A 157 -8.09 -3.16 -13.99
C THR A 157 -8.51 -1.78 -13.53
N VAL A 158 -7.55 -1.01 -13.02
CA VAL A 158 -7.75 0.35 -12.53
C VAL A 158 -6.98 1.32 -13.39
N HIS A 159 -7.70 2.16 -14.13
CA HIS A 159 -7.10 3.13 -15.02
C HIS A 159 -6.68 4.42 -14.30
N ALA A 160 -5.83 5.18 -15.00
CA ALA A 160 -5.15 6.35 -14.47
C ALA A 160 -6.09 7.38 -13.81
N GLY A 161 -5.57 8.04 -12.77
CA GLY A 161 -6.28 9.09 -12.04
C GLY A 161 -7.43 8.61 -11.15
N SER A 162 -7.62 7.29 -11.00
CA SER A 162 -8.64 6.73 -10.12
C SER A 162 -8.27 6.88 -8.64
N THR A 163 -9.27 6.96 -7.76
CA THR A 163 -9.08 7.10 -6.31
C THR A 163 -9.84 6.01 -5.56
N LEU A 164 -9.11 5.23 -4.78
CA LEU A 164 -9.58 4.00 -4.15
C LEU A 164 -9.39 4.06 -2.62
N PRO A 165 -10.14 4.92 -1.89
CA PRO A 165 -10.06 5.02 -0.44
C PRO A 165 -10.55 3.76 0.28
N GLY A 166 -11.26 2.88 -0.44
CA GLY A 166 -11.77 1.61 0.03
C GLY A 166 -10.84 0.42 -0.18
N ARG A 167 -11.39 -0.78 0.03
CA ARG A 167 -10.72 -2.07 -0.21
C ARG A 167 -10.93 -2.55 -1.64
N ILE A 168 -9.88 -2.70 -2.42
CA ILE A 168 -9.96 -3.23 -3.78
C ILE A 168 -9.34 -4.61 -3.83
N THR A 169 -10.13 -5.59 -4.24
CA THR A 169 -9.72 -6.99 -4.22
C THR A 169 -9.92 -7.64 -5.58
N ALA A 170 -9.06 -8.61 -5.90
CA ALA A 170 -9.22 -9.44 -7.08
C ALA A 170 -8.96 -10.90 -6.76
N ALA A 171 -9.76 -11.81 -7.33
CA ALA A 171 -9.58 -13.24 -7.13
C ALA A 171 -8.32 -13.79 -7.82
N GLN A 172 -7.87 -13.17 -8.92
CA GLN A 172 -6.72 -13.63 -9.72
C GLN A 172 -5.65 -12.56 -9.86
N ALA A 173 -5.98 -11.39 -10.40
CA ALA A 173 -5.01 -10.31 -10.57
C ALA A 173 -5.63 -8.92 -10.50
N LEU A 174 -4.84 -7.97 -10.00
CA LEU A 174 -5.19 -6.57 -9.93
C LEU A 174 -4.11 -5.77 -10.67
N SER A 175 -4.50 -4.91 -11.59
CA SER A 175 -3.59 -4.05 -12.36
C SER A 175 -3.97 -2.59 -12.15
N LEU A 176 -2.99 -1.74 -11.84
CA LEU A 176 -3.20 -0.31 -11.67
C LEU A 176 -2.31 0.47 -12.62
N ASP A 177 -2.88 1.42 -13.36
CA ASP A 177 -2.14 2.42 -14.10
C ASP A 177 -1.47 3.44 -13.16
N GLU A 178 -0.67 4.33 -13.74
CA GLU A 178 -0.04 5.45 -13.02
C GLU A 178 -1.08 6.47 -12.51
N GLY A 179 -0.71 7.22 -11.46
CA GLY A 179 -1.58 8.24 -10.88
C GLY A 179 -2.81 7.73 -10.12
N VAL A 180 -2.89 6.43 -9.82
CA VAL A 180 -3.94 5.84 -8.98
C VAL A 180 -3.60 6.04 -7.50
N GLY A 181 -4.56 6.57 -6.74
CA GLY A 181 -4.51 6.65 -5.27
C GLY A 181 -5.25 5.47 -4.62
N PHE A 182 -4.70 4.89 -3.57
CA PHE A 182 -5.30 3.71 -2.91
C PHE A 182 -5.03 3.66 -1.40
N THR A 183 -5.82 2.84 -0.69
CA THR A 183 -5.60 2.53 0.74
C THR A 183 -5.32 1.04 0.95
N LEU A 184 -6.17 0.15 0.42
CA LEU A 184 -5.98 -1.29 0.56
C LEU A 184 -6.21 -2.01 -0.77
N LEU A 185 -5.20 -2.75 -1.20
CA LEU A 185 -5.23 -3.61 -2.38
C LEU A 185 -4.94 -5.05 -1.96
N HIS A 186 -5.68 -6.00 -2.53
CA HIS A 186 -5.40 -7.43 -2.31
C HIS A 186 -5.67 -8.25 -3.57
N ALA A 187 -4.67 -9.01 -4.01
CA ALA A 187 -4.81 -10.02 -5.05
C ALA A 187 -3.64 -11.01 -5.00
N PRO A 188 -3.78 -12.23 -5.55
CA PRO A 188 -2.65 -13.13 -5.74
C PRO A 188 -1.50 -12.48 -6.53
N THR A 189 -1.82 -11.57 -7.44
CA THR A 189 -0.83 -10.71 -8.12
C THR A 189 -1.39 -9.30 -8.32
N ILE A 190 -0.67 -8.31 -7.80
CA ILE A 190 -0.90 -6.89 -8.00
C ILE A 190 0.21 -6.34 -8.91
N GLN A 191 -0.17 -5.78 -10.05
CA GLN A 191 0.75 -5.22 -11.05
C GLN A 191 0.58 -3.71 -11.13
N PHE A 192 1.68 -2.99 -11.01
CA PHE A 192 1.72 -1.55 -11.17
C PHE A 192 2.23 -1.25 -12.58
N LEU A 193 1.34 -0.77 -13.45
CA LEU A 193 1.57 -0.55 -14.87
C LEU A 193 2.18 0.84 -15.15
N PRO A 194 2.80 1.04 -16.33
CA PRO A 194 3.16 0.01 -17.31
C PRO A 194 4.27 -0.91 -16.79
N ARG A 195 4.31 -2.15 -17.28
CA ARG A 195 5.51 -2.98 -17.12
C ARG A 195 6.63 -2.35 -17.92
N THR A 196 7.61 -1.78 -17.24
CA THR A 196 8.87 -1.43 -17.88
C THR A 196 9.70 -2.70 -18.05
N ILE A 197 10.39 -2.82 -19.18
CA ILE A 197 11.41 -3.85 -19.31
C ILE A 197 12.52 -3.46 -18.34
N GLY A 198 12.73 -4.26 -17.30
CA GLY A 198 13.78 -4.01 -16.31
C GLY A 198 15.14 -3.97 -17.01
N ALA A 199 15.98 -3.02 -16.59
CA ALA A 199 17.38 -3.04 -16.99
C ALA A 199 17.98 -4.41 -16.58
N GLU A 200 18.66 -5.06 -17.52
CA GLU A 200 19.34 -6.32 -17.24
C GLU A 200 20.26 -6.16 -16.03
N ALA A 201 20.29 -7.18 -15.16
CA ALA A 201 21.22 -7.21 -14.05
C ALA A 201 22.63 -7.01 -14.62
N VAL A 202 23.35 -6.01 -14.11
CA VAL A 202 24.74 -5.79 -14.51
C VAL A 202 25.53 -7.03 -14.11
N ALA A 203 26.05 -7.75 -15.11
CA ALA A 203 26.85 -8.94 -14.87
C ALA A 203 28.07 -8.56 -14.02
N GLY A 204 28.14 -9.15 -12.83
CA GLY A 204 29.21 -8.89 -11.87
C GLY A 204 29.24 -9.99 -10.83
N GLU A 205 30.44 -10.32 -10.37
CA GLU A 205 30.60 -11.30 -9.31
C GLU A 205 30.01 -10.77 -8.00
N ILE A 206 29.19 -11.59 -7.34
CA ILE A 206 28.65 -11.31 -6.01
C ILE A 206 29.48 -12.11 -5.02
N LEU A 207 30.18 -11.41 -4.14
CA LEU A 207 31.13 -12.00 -3.21
C LEU A 207 30.45 -12.33 -1.87
N PRO A 208 30.86 -13.40 -1.18
CA PRO A 208 30.40 -13.64 0.19
C PRO A 208 30.84 -12.51 1.12
N MET A 209 29.97 -12.10 2.04
CA MET A 209 30.33 -11.19 3.13
C MET A 209 31.26 -11.93 4.10
N ARG A 210 32.48 -11.44 4.25
CA ARG A 210 33.48 -11.97 5.18
C ARG A 210 33.86 -10.93 6.23
N ASP A 211 34.05 -9.70 5.76
CA ASP A 211 34.42 -8.58 6.60
C ASP A 211 33.20 -7.70 6.85
N TRP A 212 32.73 -7.70 8.09
CA TRP A 212 31.59 -6.90 8.50
C TRP A 212 32.04 -5.47 8.84
N PRO A 213 31.23 -4.44 8.53
CA PRO A 213 31.54 -3.07 8.89
C PRO A 213 31.81 -2.90 10.39
N ALA A 214 32.69 -1.96 10.73
CA ALA A 214 32.98 -1.65 12.12
C ALA A 214 31.70 -1.30 12.91
N GLY A 215 31.54 -1.90 14.09
CA GLY A 215 30.36 -1.71 14.94
C GLY A 215 29.21 -2.69 14.69
N LEU A 216 29.26 -3.50 13.63
CA LEU A 216 28.34 -4.62 13.41
C LEU A 216 28.94 -5.90 14.01
N ALA A 217 28.33 -6.40 15.08
CA ALA A 217 28.69 -7.67 15.68
C ALA A 217 27.95 -8.81 14.98
N TRP A 218 28.70 -9.70 14.31
CA TRP A 218 28.15 -10.87 13.63
C TRP A 218 28.36 -12.16 14.43
N ASP A 219 27.27 -12.86 14.74
CA ASP A 219 27.29 -14.20 15.29
C ASP A 219 27.10 -15.22 14.15
N ALA A 220 28.18 -15.93 13.81
CA ALA A 220 28.17 -16.94 12.75
C ALA A 220 27.40 -18.21 13.14
N GLN A 221 27.29 -18.53 14.43
CA GLN A 221 26.54 -19.71 14.90
C GLN A 221 25.04 -19.46 14.82
N GLN A 222 24.60 -18.29 15.28
CA GLN A 222 23.18 -17.90 15.23
C GLN A 222 22.77 -17.33 13.88
N ARG A 223 23.73 -17.04 12.99
CA ARG A 223 23.52 -16.35 11.71
C ARG A 223 22.74 -15.06 11.92
N ARG A 224 23.24 -14.23 12.84
CA ARG A 224 22.61 -12.97 13.22
C ARG A 224 23.64 -11.88 13.42
N GLY A 225 23.38 -10.74 12.80
CA GLY A 225 24.16 -9.52 12.99
C GLY A 225 23.37 -8.48 13.80
N PHE A 226 24.07 -7.77 14.67
CA PHE A 226 23.52 -6.62 15.38
C PHE A 226 24.49 -5.42 15.31
N SER A 227 23.98 -4.26 14.91
CA SER A 227 24.70 -2.99 14.98
C SER A 227 24.01 -2.06 15.98
N LYS A 228 24.79 -1.47 16.90
CA LYS A 228 24.31 -0.42 17.83
C LYS A 228 24.17 0.96 17.18
N ALA A 229 24.58 1.10 15.93
CA ALA A 229 24.54 2.35 15.16
C ALA A 229 24.01 2.10 13.75
N SER A 230 23.96 3.15 12.94
CA SER A 230 23.71 3.01 11.50
C SER A 230 24.79 2.16 10.83
N VAL A 231 24.41 1.41 9.80
CA VAL A 231 25.33 0.55 9.04
C VAL A 231 25.15 0.72 7.55
N VAL A 232 26.27 0.78 6.84
CA VAL A 232 26.32 0.76 5.38
C VAL A 232 27.04 -0.50 4.95
N LEU A 233 26.38 -1.33 4.14
CA LEU A 233 26.92 -2.58 3.61
C LEU A 233 27.35 -2.35 2.16
N PRO A 234 28.56 -2.78 1.77
CA PRO A 234 29.05 -2.57 0.42
C PRO A 234 28.25 -3.38 -0.61
N ALA A 235 28.24 -2.87 -1.84
CA ALA A 235 27.57 -3.51 -2.98
C ALA A 235 28.10 -4.92 -3.29
N ARG A 236 27.29 -5.73 -3.97
CA ARG A 236 27.62 -7.08 -4.46
C ARG A 236 28.15 -7.98 -3.36
N ARG A 237 27.44 -8.00 -2.23
CA ARG A 237 27.71 -8.91 -1.11
C ARG A 237 26.57 -9.90 -0.90
N ALA A 238 26.92 -11.11 -0.49
CA ALA A 238 25.97 -12.15 -0.15
C ALA A 238 26.20 -12.70 1.26
N TRP A 239 25.13 -12.92 2.01
CA TRP A 239 25.21 -13.60 3.31
C TRP A 239 23.92 -14.35 3.64
N GLN A 240 24.02 -15.20 4.66
CA GLN A 240 22.89 -15.94 5.23
C GLN A 240 22.75 -15.59 6.70
N GLY A 241 21.56 -15.12 7.08
CA GLY A 241 21.22 -14.73 8.43
C GLY A 241 20.54 -13.36 8.52
N ASP A 242 19.99 -13.10 9.69
CA ASP A 242 19.26 -11.86 9.97
C ASP A 242 20.22 -10.72 10.31
N LEU A 243 19.85 -9.49 9.97
CA LEU A 243 20.58 -8.30 10.38
C LEU A 243 19.66 -7.28 11.04
N VAL A 244 20.10 -6.76 12.18
CA VAL A 244 19.40 -5.72 12.92
C VAL A 244 20.33 -4.53 13.14
N ALA A 245 19.87 -3.32 12.82
CA ALA A 245 20.58 -2.07 13.12
C ALA A 245 19.72 -1.17 14.02
N ALA A 246 20.34 -0.61 15.06
CA ALA A 246 19.70 0.38 15.94
C ALA A 246 19.56 1.77 15.30
N GLY A 247 20.21 2.01 14.15
CA GLY A 247 20.07 3.22 13.34
C GLY A 247 19.60 2.91 11.92
N ASP A 248 20.06 3.72 10.97
CA ASP A 248 19.80 3.53 9.54
C ASP A 248 20.57 2.31 9.00
N MET A 249 20.00 1.60 8.03
CA MET A 249 20.64 0.49 7.33
C MET A 249 20.62 0.74 5.83
N GLU A 250 21.79 0.80 5.20
CA GLU A 250 21.91 0.95 3.75
C GLU A 250 22.65 -0.25 3.15
N LEU A 251 22.04 -0.86 2.12
CA LEU A 251 22.64 -1.94 1.34
C LEU A 251 23.06 -1.38 -0.03
N GLY A 252 24.33 -1.52 -0.38
CA GLY A 252 24.81 -1.23 -1.73
C GLY A 252 24.18 -2.15 -2.78
N ALA A 253 24.31 -1.78 -4.05
CA ALA A 253 23.61 -2.44 -5.16
C ALA A 253 23.90 -3.95 -5.23
N ASP A 254 22.94 -4.71 -5.75
CA ASP A 254 23.08 -6.13 -6.11
C ASP A 254 23.49 -7.05 -4.93
N CYS A 255 23.10 -6.69 -3.70
CA CYS A 255 23.28 -7.56 -2.53
C CYS A 255 22.32 -8.75 -2.54
N ARG A 256 22.73 -9.89 -1.95
CA ARG A 256 21.89 -11.08 -1.76
C ARG A 256 21.81 -11.48 -0.29
N VAL A 257 20.63 -11.39 0.28
CA VAL A 257 20.36 -11.67 1.69
C VAL A 257 19.47 -12.90 1.80
N THR A 258 19.98 -13.93 2.47
CA THR A 258 19.17 -15.08 2.88
C THR A 258 18.84 -14.94 4.37
N GLY A 259 17.89 -14.08 4.68
CA GLY A 259 17.51 -13.71 6.04
C GLY A 259 16.66 -12.43 6.04
N SER A 260 16.29 -11.97 7.23
CA SER A 260 15.48 -10.76 7.42
C SER A 260 16.32 -9.54 7.78
N LEU A 261 15.83 -8.34 7.46
CA LEU A 261 16.48 -7.08 7.79
C LEU A 261 15.58 -6.26 8.71
N LYS A 262 16.14 -5.68 9.76
CA LYS A 262 15.45 -4.72 10.63
C LYS A 262 16.32 -3.49 10.86
N ALA A 263 15.77 -2.30 10.65
CA ALA A 263 16.36 -1.03 11.04
C ALA A 263 15.44 -0.31 12.04
N HIS A 264 16.00 0.27 13.09
CA HIS A 264 15.26 1.21 13.93
C HIS A 264 15.26 2.64 13.35
N GLY A 265 16.12 2.89 12.35
CA GLY A 265 16.06 4.08 11.49
C GLY A 265 15.42 3.76 10.14
N ARG A 266 15.95 4.37 9.08
CA ARG A 266 15.58 4.09 7.68
C ARG A 266 16.26 2.83 7.16
N LEU A 267 15.61 2.15 6.22
CA LEU A 267 16.19 1.00 5.51
C LEU A 267 16.22 1.29 4.01
N ARG A 268 17.41 1.29 3.43
CA ARG A 268 17.63 1.55 2.00
C ARG A 268 18.27 0.34 1.34
N LEU A 269 17.61 -0.18 0.32
CA LEU A 269 18.17 -1.18 -0.57
C LEU A 269 18.46 -0.49 -1.89
N ALA A 270 19.73 -0.37 -2.26
CA ALA A 270 20.08 0.09 -3.60
C ALA A 270 19.59 -0.90 -4.66
N ARG A 271 19.70 -0.53 -5.93
CA ARG A 271 19.18 -1.33 -7.06
C ARG A 271 19.58 -2.81 -7.00
N GLY A 272 18.70 -3.67 -7.50
CA GLY A 272 18.98 -5.09 -7.74
C GLY A 272 19.18 -5.96 -6.49
N CYS A 273 18.99 -5.40 -5.28
CA CYS A 273 19.10 -6.18 -4.05
C CYS A 273 18.04 -7.29 -3.99
N ARG A 274 18.42 -8.45 -3.46
CA ARG A 274 17.52 -9.59 -3.27
C ARG A 274 17.51 -10.01 -1.81
N VAL A 275 16.35 -9.99 -1.17
CA VAL A 275 16.15 -10.39 0.22
C VAL A 275 15.14 -11.53 0.26
N SER A 276 15.56 -12.66 0.82
CA SER A 276 14.71 -13.87 0.91
C SER A 276 13.79 -13.85 2.14
N GLY A 277 14.10 -13.01 3.12
CA GLY A 277 13.27 -12.79 4.31
C GLY A 277 12.40 -11.53 4.20
N SER A 278 11.94 -11.08 5.37
CA SER A 278 11.15 -9.86 5.52
C SER A 278 12.05 -8.67 5.83
N ILE A 279 11.57 -7.47 5.52
CA ILE A 279 12.24 -6.22 5.84
C ILE A 279 11.34 -5.34 6.71
N PHE A 280 11.93 -4.75 7.75
CA PHE A 280 11.24 -3.92 8.73
C PHE A 280 12.04 -2.65 8.99
N ALA A 281 11.36 -1.52 9.09
CA ALA A 281 11.97 -0.27 9.54
C ALA A 281 11.00 0.56 10.38
N ASP A 282 11.47 1.15 11.48
CA ASP A 282 10.65 2.15 12.19
C ASP A 282 10.60 3.44 11.32
N GLY A 283 11.70 3.76 10.64
CA GLY A 283 11.76 4.78 9.60
C GLY A 283 11.30 4.30 8.22
N GLU A 284 11.60 5.10 7.20
CA GLU A 284 11.22 4.83 5.81
C GLU A 284 11.97 3.63 5.23
N ILE A 285 11.27 2.79 4.45
CA ILE A 285 11.88 1.77 3.59
C ILE A 285 11.94 2.30 2.16
N GLN A 286 13.13 2.27 1.55
CA GLN A 286 13.34 2.62 0.15
C GLN A 286 13.93 1.42 -0.61
N LEU A 287 13.20 0.97 -1.62
CA LEU A 287 13.63 -0.08 -2.53
C LEU A 287 14.06 0.54 -3.86
N GLY A 288 15.34 0.46 -4.19
CA GLY A 288 15.87 0.84 -5.49
C GLY A 288 15.32 -0.06 -6.60
N HIS A 289 15.51 0.35 -7.85
CA HIS A 289 14.99 -0.38 -9.01
C HIS A 289 15.36 -1.88 -8.99
N GLY A 290 14.41 -2.74 -9.39
CA GLY A 290 14.66 -4.16 -9.57
C GLY A 290 14.93 -4.96 -8.29
N CYS A 291 14.65 -4.39 -7.10
CA CYS A 291 14.79 -5.14 -5.85
C CYS A 291 13.78 -6.28 -5.76
N VAL A 292 14.16 -7.37 -5.10
CA VAL A 292 13.27 -8.51 -4.82
C VAL A 292 13.24 -8.75 -3.31
N VAL A 293 12.06 -8.77 -2.72
CA VAL A 293 11.83 -9.08 -1.30
C VAL A 293 10.83 -10.22 -1.24
N GLN A 294 11.22 -11.41 -0.79
CA GLN A 294 10.30 -12.55 -0.74
C GLN A 294 9.35 -12.51 0.47
N GLY A 295 9.74 -11.81 1.53
CA GLY A 295 8.91 -11.62 2.73
C GLY A 295 8.11 -10.32 2.71
N ALA A 296 7.63 -9.94 3.90
CA ALA A 296 6.89 -8.70 4.10
C ALA A 296 7.82 -7.47 4.04
N ALA A 297 7.26 -6.32 3.69
CA ALA A 297 7.91 -5.02 3.79
C ALA A 297 7.05 -4.10 4.65
N VAL A 298 7.50 -3.82 5.88
CA VAL A 298 6.70 -3.08 6.85
C VAL A 298 7.47 -1.89 7.40
N SER A 299 6.89 -0.70 7.31
CA SER A 299 7.42 0.53 7.89
C SER A 299 6.40 1.22 8.78
N GLU A 300 6.85 1.86 9.86
CA GLU A 300 5.96 2.73 10.68
C GLU A 300 5.72 4.10 10.03
N THR A 301 6.41 4.44 8.93
CA THR A 301 6.30 5.77 8.29
C THR A 301 5.96 5.69 6.80
N ALA A 302 6.85 5.12 5.98
CA ALA A 302 6.66 5.06 4.54
C ALA A 302 7.40 3.89 3.87
N VAL A 303 6.82 3.37 2.78
CA VAL A 303 7.48 2.43 1.87
C VAL A 303 7.48 2.99 0.45
N ASP A 304 8.67 3.22 -0.08
CA ASP A 304 8.90 3.65 -1.45
C ASP A 304 9.44 2.47 -2.27
N VAL A 305 8.60 1.95 -3.16
CA VAL A 305 8.89 0.80 -4.03
C VAL A 305 9.31 1.30 -5.40
N GLY A 306 10.60 1.15 -5.72
CA GLY A 306 11.15 1.53 -7.01
C GLY A 306 10.66 0.67 -8.18
N ALA A 307 10.95 1.13 -9.40
CA ALA A 307 10.48 0.48 -10.62
C ALA A 307 10.96 -0.97 -10.71
N ASN A 308 10.12 -1.85 -11.24
CA ASN A 308 10.42 -3.26 -11.46
C ASN A 308 10.78 -4.06 -10.20
N CYS A 309 10.45 -3.56 -9.01
CA CYS A 309 10.59 -4.34 -7.78
C CYS A 309 9.57 -5.49 -7.74
N ARG A 310 9.93 -6.56 -7.03
CA ARG A 310 9.02 -7.68 -6.73
C ARG A 310 8.96 -7.91 -5.23
N ILE A 311 7.76 -7.92 -4.66
CA ILE A 311 7.54 -8.24 -3.25
C ILE A 311 6.61 -9.45 -3.14
N GLY A 312 7.03 -10.45 -2.37
CA GLY A 312 6.43 -11.77 -2.35
C GLY A 312 6.67 -12.56 -3.63
N ASP A 313 6.05 -13.72 -3.71
CA ASP A 313 6.02 -14.57 -4.90
C ASP A 313 4.66 -15.28 -5.05
N PRO A 314 4.36 -15.89 -6.22
CA PRO A 314 3.06 -16.56 -6.44
C PRO A 314 2.76 -17.72 -5.48
N GLN A 315 3.78 -18.34 -4.89
CA GLN A 315 3.65 -19.45 -3.93
C GLN A 315 3.60 -18.96 -2.48
N ARG A 316 4.17 -17.78 -2.22
CA ARG A 316 4.25 -17.16 -0.90
C ARG A 316 3.91 -15.67 -1.00
N TRP A 317 2.66 -15.37 -0.66
CA TRP A 317 2.19 -13.99 -0.60
C TRP A 317 2.90 -13.22 0.51
N ALA A 318 3.07 -11.92 0.26
CA ALA A 318 3.67 -10.96 1.15
C ALA A 318 2.70 -9.82 1.45
N THR A 319 3.03 -9.05 2.48
CA THR A 319 2.34 -7.83 2.85
C THR A 319 3.31 -6.66 2.72
N VAL A 320 2.86 -5.60 2.07
CA VAL A 320 3.49 -4.27 2.11
C VAL A 320 2.60 -3.38 2.96
N ALA A 321 3.12 -2.86 4.07
CA ALA A 321 2.33 -2.04 5.00
C ALA A 321 3.12 -0.83 5.51
N ALA A 322 2.51 0.35 5.42
CA ALA A 322 3.00 1.59 6.01
C ALA A 322 1.89 2.66 6.00
N PRO A 323 1.97 3.74 6.78
CA PRO A 323 1.07 4.88 6.63
C PRO A 323 1.06 5.43 5.20
N VAL A 324 2.23 5.61 4.60
CA VAL A 324 2.38 6.08 3.22
C VAL A 324 3.06 5.03 2.33
N ILE A 325 2.47 4.71 1.18
CA ILE A 325 3.08 3.80 0.20
C ILE A 325 3.16 4.46 -1.16
N ARG A 326 4.34 4.42 -1.79
CA ARG A 326 4.55 4.92 -3.15
C ARG A 326 5.13 3.80 -3.98
N VAL A 327 4.50 3.53 -5.12
CA VAL A 327 4.92 2.42 -5.99
C VAL A 327 5.17 2.95 -7.39
N SER A 328 6.40 2.78 -7.88
CA SER A 328 6.76 3.10 -9.25
C SER A 328 6.24 2.02 -10.21
N SER A 329 6.04 2.41 -11.47
CA SER A 329 5.62 1.50 -12.52
C SER A 329 6.58 0.32 -12.73
N GLY A 330 6.02 -0.81 -13.15
CA GLY A 330 6.68 -2.09 -13.33
C GLY A 330 6.79 -2.95 -12.07
N ALA A 331 6.50 -2.40 -10.89
CA ALA A 331 6.52 -3.18 -9.65
C ALA A 331 5.41 -4.26 -9.63
N VAL A 332 5.68 -5.35 -8.91
CA VAL A 332 4.74 -6.44 -8.67
C VAL A 332 4.72 -6.80 -7.19
N VAL A 333 3.52 -6.87 -6.61
CA VAL A 333 3.33 -7.37 -5.25
C VAL A 333 2.40 -8.58 -5.30
N HIS A 334 2.78 -9.67 -4.66
CA HIS A 334 1.92 -10.84 -4.49
C HIS A 334 1.31 -10.81 -3.09
N GLY A 335 -0.01 -10.62 -2.97
CA GLY A 335 -0.70 -10.53 -1.68
C GLY A 335 -1.33 -9.17 -1.42
N THR A 336 -0.95 -8.53 -0.31
CA THR A 336 -1.65 -7.34 0.21
C THR A 336 -0.74 -6.11 0.20
N VAL A 337 -1.29 -4.97 -0.25
CA VAL A 337 -0.68 -3.65 -0.08
C VAL A 337 -1.63 -2.79 0.73
N TRP A 338 -1.19 -2.35 1.91
CA TRP A 338 -1.99 -1.57 2.84
C TRP A 338 -1.28 -0.27 3.21
N ALA A 339 -1.74 0.83 2.63
CA ALA A 339 -1.38 2.17 3.02
C ALA A 339 -2.34 2.67 4.12
N GLY A 340 -1.86 2.88 5.34
CA GLY A 340 -2.68 3.31 6.47
C GLY A 340 -3.34 4.68 6.27
N GLU A 341 -2.67 5.57 5.54
CA GLU A 341 -3.13 6.92 5.23
C GLU A 341 -3.27 7.14 3.73
N LYS A 342 -2.20 6.86 2.96
CA LYS A 342 -2.18 7.17 1.52
C LYS A 342 -1.22 6.29 0.72
N GLY A 343 -1.78 5.59 -0.25
CA GLY A 343 -1.05 4.90 -1.31
C GLY A 343 -1.12 5.66 -2.64
N SER A 344 -0.05 5.64 -3.43
CA SER A 344 -0.05 6.21 -4.79
C SER A 344 0.87 5.47 -5.74
N THR A 345 0.43 5.28 -6.98
CA THR A 345 1.25 4.79 -8.10
C THR A 345 1.91 5.96 -8.84
N ARG A 346 3.20 5.84 -9.20
CA ARG A 346 4.00 6.89 -9.86
C ARG A 346 4.65 6.38 -11.14
N SER A 347 5.01 7.32 -12.02
CA SER A 347 5.88 7.00 -13.15
C SER A 347 7.30 6.67 -12.68
N ALA A 348 7.99 5.80 -13.43
CA ALA A 348 9.35 5.35 -13.12
C ALA A 348 10.37 6.52 -13.07
N GLY A 349 10.08 7.66 -13.72
CA GLY A 349 10.98 8.83 -13.78
C GLY A 349 10.97 9.74 -12.56
N ASP A 350 9.94 9.70 -11.71
CA ASP A 350 9.75 10.70 -10.63
C ASP A 350 10.54 10.39 -9.34
N GLY A 351 11.20 9.23 -9.27
CA GLY A 351 11.96 8.78 -8.09
C GLY A 351 13.48 8.92 -8.19
N GLN A 352 14.00 9.45 -9.30
CA GLN A 352 15.42 9.36 -9.65
C GLN A 352 16.18 10.65 -9.31
N THR A 353 16.31 10.97 -8.02
CA THR A 353 17.18 12.09 -7.56
C THR A 353 18.17 11.71 -6.47
N ALA A 354 18.35 10.44 -6.11
CA ALA A 354 19.23 10.03 -5.00
C ALA A 354 20.43 9.13 -5.36
N ASP A 355 20.65 8.77 -6.63
CA ASP A 355 21.74 7.85 -7.04
C ASP A 355 23.08 8.56 -7.40
N ALA A 356 23.25 9.83 -7.05
CA ALA A 356 24.54 10.50 -7.19
C ALA A 356 25.42 10.27 -5.94
N HIS A 357 26.13 9.14 -5.91
CA HIS A 357 27.30 8.94 -5.06
C HIS A 357 28.57 9.25 -5.89
N PRO A 358 29.40 10.24 -5.54
CA PRO A 358 30.75 10.33 -6.06
C PRO A 358 31.67 9.50 -5.15
N ALA A 359 32.13 8.35 -5.63
CA ALA A 359 33.30 7.68 -5.06
C ALA A 359 34.58 8.38 -5.58
N GLU A 360 35.45 8.75 -4.62
CA GLU A 360 36.92 8.68 -4.64
C GLU A 360 37.65 8.91 -5.98
N SER A 361 38.61 9.81 -6.14
CA SER A 361 39.72 10.22 -5.27
C SER A 361 40.55 11.26 -6.04
N THR A 362 41.23 12.18 -5.35
CA THR A 362 42.65 12.51 -5.58
C THR A 362 43.10 13.40 -4.43
N VAL A 363 43.76 12.79 -3.44
CA VAL A 363 44.74 13.51 -2.62
C VAL A 363 46.03 13.50 -3.42
N SER A 364 46.48 14.68 -3.87
CA SER A 364 47.90 14.96 -4.08
C SER A 364 48.14 16.47 -4.23
N ASP A 365 49.11 16.92 -3.45
CA ASP A 365 49.97 18.09 -3.63
C ASP A 365 49.47 19.52 -3.33
N LEU A 366 49.68 19.90 -2.07
CA LEU A 366 50.15 21.23 -1.69
C LEU A 366 51.52 21.50 -2.32
N SER A 367 51.62 22.42 -3.29
CA SER A 367 52.79 23.31 -3.49
C SER A 367 52.69 24.15 -4.77
N ARG A 368 52.33 25.44 -4.63
CA ARG A 368 53.04 26.65 -5.16
C ARG A 368 52.13 27.83 -5.55
N PRO A 369 52.68 29.07 -5.47
CA PRO A 369 51.92 30.27 -5.15
C PRO A 369 51.46 31.06 -6.38
N ALA A 370 50.52 31.98 -6.15
CA ALA A 370 50.02 32.97 -7.10
C ALA A 370 51.13 33.88 -7.67
N PRO A 371 51.06 34.27 -8.96
CA PRO A 371 51.84 35.36 -9.48
C PRO A 371 51.04 36.68 -9.42
N VAL A 372 51.65 37.68 -8.80
CA VAL A 372 51.30 39.09 -8.89
C VAL A 372 52.19 39.75 -9.95
N ALA A 373 51.57 40.62 -10.76
CA ALA A 373 52.15 41.63 -11.68
C ALA A 373 52.81 41.09 -12.98
N ALA A 374 52.75 41.77 -14.13
CA ALA A 374 52.59 43.19 -14.40
C ALA A 374 52.16 43.45 -15.86
N ARG A 375 51.58 44.65 -16.09
CA ARG A 375 51.84 45.63 -17.19
C ARG A 375 51.93 45.11 -18.64
N GLU A 376 51.45 45.76 -19.69
CA GLU A 376 51.01 47.13 -19.98
C GLU A 376 50.52 47.13 -21.45
N ARG A 377 49.57 48.04 -21.76
CA ARG A 377 49.37 48.78 -23.02
C ARG A 377 49.10 48.01 -24.34
N ALA A 378 47.97 48.34 -24.98
CA ALA A 378 47.95 49.18 -26.18
C ALA A 378 46.53 49.40 -26.75
N LEU A 379 46.15 50.68 -26.90
CA LEU A 379 45.45 51.30 -28.04
C LEU A 379 44.07 50.77 -28.48
N ALA A 380 43.00 51.45 -28.06
CA ALA A 380 42.10 52.25 -28.92
C ALA A 380 40.98 52.88 -28.06
#